data_AF-A0A165PP33-F1
#
_entry.id   AF-A0A165PP33-F1
#
_cell.length_a   1.000
_cell.length_b   1.000
_cell.length_c   1.000
_cell.angle_alpha   90.00
_cell.angle_beta   90.00
_cell.angle_gamma   90.00
#
_symmetry.space_group_name_H-M   'P 1'
#
loop_
_entity.id
_entity.type
_entity.pdbx_description
1 polymer ?
#
loop_
_entity_poly.entity_id
_entity_poly.type
_entity_poly.pdbx_seq_one_letter_code
_entity_poly.pdbx_strand_id
1 'polypeptide(L)' 'MGAPLQTRNHILVEYLEFERYRSTLRNASLQVSLTDLLGTREGIAAIAKFIQRSGAFARPATLDVRDHDD' A
#
# COMPACT_ATOMS: atom_id res chain seq x y z
N MET A 1 14.05 3.23 19.72
CA MET A 1 13.98 2.46 18.46
C MET A 1 12.99 3.16 17.55
N GLY A 2 13.45 3.78 16.46
CA GLY A 2 12.55 4.45 15.51
C GLY A 2 11.76 3.41 14.71
N ALA A 3 10.48 3.68 14.44
CA ALA A 3 9.68 2.81 13.59
C ALA A 3 10.36 2.67 12.21
N PRO A 4 10.42 1.46 11.62
CA PRO A 4 10.94 1.30 10.27
C PRO A 4 10.18 2.22 9.33
N LEU A 5 10.89 3.07 8.58
CA LEU A 5 10.27 3.94 7.59
C LEU A 5 9.64 3.05 6.51
N GLN A 6 8.31 2.89 6.56
CA GLN A 6 7.58 2.15 5.56
C GLN A 6 7.49 2.99 4.29
N THR A 7 8.50 2.85 3.43
CA THR A 7 8.51 3.51 2.12
C THR A 7 7.47 2.87 1.19
N ARG A 8 7.09 3.58 0.13
CA ARG A 8 6.19 3.05 -0.90
C ARG A 8 6.73 1.74 -1.51
N ASN A 9 8.05 1.67 -1.75
CA ASN A 9 8.69 0.45 -2.23
C ASN A 9 8.56 -0.68 -1.21
N HIS A 10 8.81 -0.38 0.07
CA HIS A 10 8.68 -1.37 1.13
C HIS A 10 7.27 -1.96 1.21
N ILE A 11 6.25 -1.10 1.24
CA ILE A 11 4.85 -1.53 1.32
C ILE A 11 4.43 -2.35 0.10
N LEU A 12 4.79 -1.91 -1.11
CA LEU A 12 4.32 -2.55 -2.34
C LEU A 12 5.12 -3.82 -2.70
N VAL A 13 6.42 -3.86 -2.40
CA VAL A 13 7.36 -4.85 -2.95
C VAL A 13 7.97 -5.76 -1.88
N GLU A 14 8.25 -5.25 -0.68
CA GLU A 14 9.08 -5.99 0.31
C GLU A 14 8.30 -6.54 1.50
N TYR A 15 7.24 -5.86 1.93
CA TYR A 15 6.49 -6.19 3.15
C TYR A 15 5.72 -7.51 3.03
N LEU A 16 6.13 -8.53 3.78
CA LEU A 16 5.67 -9.91 3.62
C LEU A 16 4.16 -10.08 3.84
N GLU A 17 3.59 -9.33 4.78
CA GLU A 17 2.14 -9.31 5.08
C GLU A 17 1.28 -9.03 3.84
N PHE A 18 1.82 -8.30 2.87
CA PHE A 18 1.10 -7.94 1.65
C PHE A 18 1.37 -8.84 0.45
N GLU A 19 2.22 -9.88 0.58
CA GLU A 19 2.55 -10.80 -0.53
C GLU A 19 1.28 -11.40 -1.18
N ARG A 20 0.30 -11.80 -0.36
CA ARG A 20 -0.97 -12.36 -0.85
C ARG A 20 -1.78 -11.40 -1.73
N TYR A 21 -1.56 -10.10 -1.61
CA TYR A 21 -2.24 -9.07 -2.40
C TYR A 21 -1.43 -8.64 -3.64
N ARG A 22 -0.15 -8.99 -3.72
CA ARG A 22 0.76 -8.62 -4.83
C ARG A 22 0.40 -9.22 -6.17
N SER A 23 -0.36 -10.32 -6.21
CA SER A 23 -0.91 -10.86 -7.46
C SER A 23 -1.71 -9.79 -8.24
N THR A 24 -2.38 -8.89 -7.52
CA THR A 24 -3.10 -7.75 -8.11
C THR A 24 -2.15 -6.78 -8.82
N LEU A 25 -0.96 -6.54 -8.26
CA LEU A 25 0.06 -5.68 -8.85
C LEU A 25 0.76 -6.39 -10.02
N ARG A 26 1.04 -7.69 -9.89
CA ARG A 26 1.67 -8.52 -10.93
C ARG A 26 0.87 -8.58 -12.23
N ASN A 27 -0.46 -8.43 -12.15
CA ASN A 27 -1.32 -8.32 -13.33
C ASN A 27 -1.07 -7.05 -14.16
N ALA A 28 -0.54 -5.99 -13.56
CA ALA A 28 -0.21 -4.73 -14.25
C ALA A 28 1.29 -4.57 -14.52
N SER A 29 2.15 -5.10 -13.64
CA SER A 29 3.60 -5.15 -13.85
C SER A 29 4.13 -6.44 -13.23
N LEU A 30 4.61 -7.38 -14.06
CA LEU A 30 5.10 -8.69 -13.60
C LEU A 30 6.21 -8.57 -12.55
N GLN A 31 7.07 -7.55 -12.69
CA GLN A 31 8.16 -7.26 -11.76
C GLN A 31 7.76 -6.30 -10.63
N VAL A 32 6.49 -5.87 -10.57
CA VAL A 32 5.99 -4.89 -9.59
C VAL A 32 6.82 -3.60 -9.62
N SER A 33 7.22 -3.18 -10.82
CA SER A 33 8.00 -1.96 -11.04
C SER A 33 7.18 -0.74 -10.64
N LEU A 34 7.71 0.07 -9.71
CA LEU A 34 7.06 1.32 -9.30
C LEU A 34 6.85 2.27 -10.48
N THR A 35 7.78 2.31 -11.42
CA THR A 35 7.68 3.15 -12.62
C THR A 35 6.48 2.73 -13.47
N ASP A 36 6.27 1.44 -13.68
CA ASP A 36 5.13 0.95 -14.48
C ASP A 36 3.82 1.12 -13.72
N LEU A 37 3.83 0.81 -12.42
CA LEU A 37 2.64 0.88 -11.59
C LEU A 37 2.14 2.33 -11.40
N LEU A 38 3.04 3.31 -11.34
CA LEU A 38 2.67 4.72 -11.21
C LEU A 38 2.58 5.45 -12.55
N GLY A 39 3.24 4.94 -13.58
CA GLY A 39 3.32 5.55 -14.92
C GLY A 39 2.21 5.13 -15.87
N THR A 40 1.41 4.13 -15.53
CA THR A 40 0.33 3.60 -16.40
C THR A 40 -1.03 3.64 -15.71
N ARG A 41 -2.10 3.74 -16.51
CA ARG A 41 -3.46 3.76 -16.00
C ARG A 41 -3.84 2.41 -15.36
N GLU A 42 -3.37 1.33 -15.96
CA GLU A 42 -3.51 -0.04 -15.49
C GLU A 42 -2.79 -0.24 -14.15
N GLY A 43 -1.57 0.30 -14.05
CA GLY A 43 -0.79 0.32 -12.82
C GLY A 43 -1.49 1.05 -11.68
N ILE A 44 -2.01 2.26 -11.94
CA ILE A 44 -2.75 3.05 -10.94
C ILE A 44 -4.00 2.29 -10.48
N ALA A 45 -4.74 1.67 -11.41
CA ALA A 45 -5.91 0.86 -11.07
C ALA A 45 -5.54 -0.38 -10.25
N ALA A 46 -4.40 -1.01 -10.52
CA ALA A 46 -3.89 -2.14 -9.75
C ALA A 46 -3.49 -1.73 -8.33
N ILE A 47 -2.82 -0.58 -8.17
CA ILE A 47 -2.49 -0.01 -6.85
C ILE A 47 -3.77 0.28 -6.05
N ALA A 48 -4.79 0.89 -6.67
CA ALA A 48 -6.05 1.17 -6.00
C ALA A 48 -6.72 -0.11 -5.47
N LYS A 49 -6.76 -1.18 -6.29
CA LYS A 49 -7.27 -2.49 -5.87
C LYS A 49 -6.42 -3.12 -4.78
N PHE A 50 -5.09 -3.00 -4.86
CA PHE A 50 -4.18 -3.47 -3.82
C PHE A 50 -4.49 -2.80 -2.49
N ILE A 51 -4.57 -1.46 -2.44
CA ILE A 51 -4.86 -0.68 -1.23
C ILE A 51 -6.21 -1.09 -0.64
N GLN A 52 -7.25 -1.20 -1.46
CA GLN A 52 -8.58 -1.61 -1.01
C GLN A 52 -8.59 -3.01 -0.36
N ARG A 53 -7.78 -3.94 -0.88
CA ARG A 53 -7.73 -5.32 -0.37
C ARG A 53 -6.79 -5.51 0.82
N SER A 54 -5.67 -4.79 0.83
CA SER A 54 -4.64 -4.94 1.86
C SER A 54 -4.87 -4.05 3.07
N GLY A 55 -5.65 -2.97 2.94
CA GLY A 55 -5.74 -1.93 3.96
C GLY A 55 -4.42 -1.14 4.11
N ALA A 56 -3.48 -1.29 3.18
CA ALA A 56 -2.24 -0.53 3.19
C ALA A 56 -2.54 0.97 3.20
N PHE A 57 -1.73 1.75 3.90
CA PHE A 57 -1.91 3.19 4.08
C PHE A 57 -3.18 3.62 4.85
N ALA A 58 -3.95 2.68 5.42
CA ALA A 58 -5.04 3.03 6.32
C ALA A 58 -4.50 3.71 7.59
N ARG A 59 -5.27 4.67 8.12
CA ARG A 59 -4.99 5.24 9.45
C ARG A 59 -5.21 4.14 10.49
N PRO A 60 -4.25 3.86 11.38
CA PRO A 60 -4.48 2.94 12.48
C PRO A 60 -5.61 3.50 13.36
N ALA A 61 -6.55 2.64 13.75
CA ALA A 61 -7.78 3.03 14.45
C ALA A 61 -7.54 3.77 15.78
N THR A 62 -6.32 3.69 16.34
CA THR A 62 -5.95 4.27 17.63
C THR A 62 -5.59 5.76 17.60
N LEU A 63 -5.68 6.44 16.44
CA LEU A 63 -5.44 7.88 16.32
C LEU A 63 -6.72 8.73 16.24
N ASP A 64 -7.90 8.13 16.42
CA ASP A 64 -9.17 8.86 16.56
C ASP A 64 -9.50 9.06 18.05
N VAL A 65 -8.59 9.68 18.81
CA VAL A 65 -8.99 10.33 20.07
C VAL A 65 -9.64 11.64 19.64
N ARG A 66 -10.96 11.64 19.56
CA ARG A 66 -11.76 12.85 19.48
C ARG A 66 -11.51 13.64 20.76
N ASP A 67 -10.62 14.63 20.66
CA ASP A 67 -10.52 15.72 21.61
C ASP A 67 -11.81 16.55 21.43
N HIS A 68 -12.83 16.19 22.20
CA HIS A 68 -14.03 16.98 22.41
C HIS A 68 -14.18 17.10 23.92
N ASP A 69 -13.39 18.00 24.50
CA ASP A 69 -13.60 18.49 25.85
C ASP A 69 -14.26 19.87 25.73
N ASP A 70 -15.42 20.01 26.36
CA ASP A 70 -16.31 21.18 26.47
C ASP A 70 -15.76 22.19 27.50
#